data_AF-A0A1V6UEA1-F1
#
_entry.id   AF-A0A1V6UEA1-F1
#
_cell.length_a   1.000
_cell.length_b   1.000
_cell.length_c   1.000
_cell.angle_alpha   90.00
_cell.angle_beta   90.00
_cell.angle_gamma   90.00
#
_symmetry.space_group_name_H-M   'P 1'
#
loop_
_entity.id
_entity.type
_entity.pdbx_description
1 polymer ?
#
loop_
_entity_poly.entity_id
_entity_poly.type
_entity_poly.pdbx_seq_one_letter_code
_entity_poly.pdbx_strand_id
1 'polypeptide(L)'
;MAWWDSSAPGWVENLMPTYIQELGEFRSEVMCQIDILINHPGHQQLVSEKIIRMARSMRKIKVLAYDISVYLPHHEFVTGARPGFYQTTFPRVCDFIQNTLIELGRALLDYPEIEESVASQLQDLLASM
;
A
#
# COMPACT_ATOMS: atom_id res chain seq x y z
N MET A 1 2.65 18.12 10.96
CA MET A 1 3.99 17.53 10.80
C MET A 1 3.99 16.73 9.51
N ALA A 2 4.97 16.92 8.63
CA ALA A 2 5.19 15.97 7.54
C ALA A 2 5.64 14.65 8.17
N TRP A 3 5.03 13.52 7.79
CA TRP A 3 5.39 12.19 8.31
C TRP A 3 6.74 11.70 7.74
N TRP A 4 7.19 12.34 6.67
CA TRP A 4 8.47 12.17 6.00
C TRP A 4 9.11 13.55 5.79
N ASP A 5 10.40 13.69 6.09
CA ASP A 5 11.12 14.95 6.00
C ASP A 5 12.45 14.75 5.26
N SER A 6 12.45 15.05 3.96
CA SER A 6 13.64 15.02 3.09
C SER A 6 14.60 16.19 3.33
N SER A 7 14.41 16.97 4.41
CA SER A 7 15.35 17.99 4.87
C SER A 7 16.05 17.62 6.19
N ALA A 8 15.65 16.53 6.85
CA ALA A 8 16.24 16.10 8.11
C ALA A 8 17.65 15.49 7.92
N PRO A 9 18.62 15.71 8.82
CA PRO A 9 19.93 15.06 8.71
C PRO A 9 19.82 13.53 8.64
N GLY A 10 20.53 12.89 7.71
CA GLY A 10 20.52 11.44 7.56
C GLY A 10 19.28 10.86 6.87
N TRP A 11 18.44 11.69 6.25
CA TRP A 11 17.17 11.25 5.65
C TRP A 11 17.37 10.27 4.48
N VAL A 12 18.43 10.43 3.68
CA VAL A 12 18.72 9.57 2.52
C VAL A 12 19.05 8.15 2.97
N GLU A 13 19.84 8.01 4.03
CA GLU A 13 20.22 6.74 4.63
C GLU A 13 19.01 5.98 5.19
N ASN A 14 17.96 6.71 5.59
CA ASN A 14 16.73 6.14 6.11
C ASN A 14 15.67 5.83 5.04
N LEU A 15 15.83 6.29 3.79
CA LEU A 15 14.86 6.07 2.71
C LEU A 15 14.49 4.59 2.52
N MET A 16 15.50 3.74 2.33
CA MET A 16 15.29 2.31 2.10
C MET A 16 14.70 1.59 3.33
N PRO A 17 15.24 1.75 4.55
CA PRO A 17 14.62 1.21 5.76
C PRO A 17 13.16 1.64 5.95
N THR A 18 12.86 2.94 5.79
CA THR A 18 11.50 3.46 5.94
C THR A 18 10.57 2.92 4.85
N TYR A 19 11.02 2.81 3.61
CA TYR A 19 10.26 2.18 2.53
C TYR A 19 9.91 0.73 2.83
N ILE A 20 10.90 -0.07 3.25
CA ILE A 20 10.69 -1.49 3.60
C ILE A 20 9.70 -1.62 4.76
N GLN A 21 9.84 -0.76 5.78
CA GLN A 21 8.94 -0.74 6.92
C GLN A 21 7.50 -0.40 6.50
N GLU A 22 7.29 0.71 5.81
CA GLU A 22 5.94 1.15 5.39
C GLU A 22 5.28 0.13 4.44
N LEU A 23 6.06 -0.50 3.55
CA LEU A 23 5.58 -1.58 2.70
C LEU A 23 5.21 -2.83 3.51
N GLY A 24 6.04 -3.22 4.47
CA GLY A 24 5.80 -4.36 5.35
C GLY A 24 4.56 -4.17 6.23
N GLU A 25 4.43 -2.99 6.85
CA GLU A 25 3.25 -2.61 7.65
C GLU A 25 1.98 -2.63 6.79
N PHE A 26 2.02 -2.05 5.59
CA PHE A 26 0.89 -2.10 4.66
C PHE A 26 0.49 -3.55 4.34
N ARG A 27 1.44 -4.40 3.95
CA ARG A 27 1.15 -5.81 3.62
C ARG A 27 0.56 -6.57 4.81
N SER A 28 1.15 -6.39 5.99
CA SER A 28 0.67 -7.03 7.22
C SER A 28 -0.75 -6.59 7.58
N GLU A 29 -1.07 -5.30 7.43
CA GLU A 29 -2.42 -4.80 7.72
C GLU A 29 -3.45 -5.33 6.72
N VAL A 30 -3.11 -5.47 5.43
CA VAL A 30 -4.00 -6.09 4.42
C VAL A 30 -4.24 -7.56 4.76
N MET A 31 -3.18 -8.31 5.09
CA MET A 31 -3.30 -9.71 5.51
C MET A 31 -4.19 -9.87 6.74
N CYS A 32 -4.09 -8.97 7.71
CA CYS A 32 -4.96 -8.96 8.88
C CYS A 32 -6.43 -8.73 8.49
N GLN A 33 -6.72 -7.83 7.54
CA GLN A 33 -8.09 -7.61 7.08
C GLN A 33 -8.65 -8.83 6.33
N ILE A 34 -7.83 -9.48 5.50
CA ILE A 34 -8.20 -10.73 4.82
C ILE A 34 -8.57 -11.82 5.84
N ASP A 35 -7.75 -11.99 6.87
CA ASP A 35 -8.00 -12.98 7.94
C ASP A 35 -9.32 -12.70 8.66
N ILE A 36 -9.61 -11.43 8.99
CA ILE A 36 -10.88 -11.03 9.60
C ILE A 36 -12.06 -11.33 8.69
N LEU A 37 -11.99 -11.00 7.40
CA LEU A 37 -13.08 -11.28 6.45
C LEU A 37 -13.36 -12.77 6.29
N ILE A 38 -12.34 -13.63 6.36
CA ILE A 38 -12.49 -15.09 6.18
C ILE A 38 -12.96 -15.76 7.48
N ASN A 39 -12.39 -15.38 8.62
CA ASN A 39 -12.54 -16.14 9.87
C ASN A 39 -13.51 -15.50 10.87
N HIS A 40 -13.91 -14.24 10.66
CA HIS A 40 -14.68 -13.46 11.64
C HIS A 40 -15.86 -12.72 10.97
N PRO A 41 -16.90 -13.45 10.50
CA PRO A 41 -18.03 -12.85 9.81
C PRO A 41 -18.74 -11.79 10.68
N GLY A 42 -19.27 -10.75 10.04
CA GLY A 42 -20.00 -9.68 10.72
C GLY A 42 -19.13 -8.51 11.20
N HIS A 43 -17.84 -8.49 10.85
CA HIS A 43 -16.93 -7.38 11.13
C HIS A 43 -16.73 -6.45 9.92
N GLN A 44 -17.62 -6.48 8.92
CA GLN A 44 -17.48 -5.72 7.66
C GLN A 44 -17.22 -4.24 7.89
N GLN A 45 -17.91 -3.62 8.85
CA GLN A 45 -17.77 -2.20 9.13
C GLN A 45 -16.35 -1.85 9.60
N LEU A 46 -15.81 -2.64 10.54
CA LEU A 46 -14.45 -2.44 11.04
C LEU A 46 -13.44 -2.60 9.91
N VAL A 47 -13.59 -3.66 9.11
CA VAL A 47 -12.69 -3.95 7.99
C VAL A 47 -12.77 -2.86 6.93
N SER A 48 -13.97 -2.40 6.58
CA SER A 48 -14.19 -1.29 5.65
C SER A 48 -13.41 -0.03 6.05
N GLU A 49 -13.57 0.40 7.31
CA GLU A 49 -12.89 1.59 7.83
C GLU A 49 -11.36 1.44 7.78
N LYS A 50 -10.86 0.23 8.04
CA LYS A 50 -9.43 -0.09 8.00
C LYS A 50 -8.88 -0.07 6.58
N ILE A 51 -9.51 -0.78 5.65
CA ILE A 51 -9.11 -0.82 4.24
C ILE A 51 -9.11 0.60 3.63
N ILE A 52 -10.16 1.38 3.88
CA ILE A 52 -10.23 2.77 3.39
C ILE A 52 -9.09 3.63 3.97
N ARG A 53 -8.77 3.45 5.26
CA ARG A 53 -7.66 4.16 5.90
C ARG A 53 -6.32 3.79 5.29
N MET A 54 -6.11 2.52 4.97
CA MET A 54 -4.86 2.00 4.39
C MET A 54 -4.57 2.54 2.99
N ALA A 55 -5.57 3.02 2.25
CA ALA A 55 -5.33 3.77 1.01
C ALA A 55 -4.37 4.96 1.25
N ARG A 56 -4.40 5.58 2.43
CA ARG A 56 -3.46 6.66 2.78
C ARG A 56 -2.02 6.17 2.94
N SER A 57 -1.81 4.92 3.37
CA SER A 57 -0.47 4.32 3.49
C SER A 57 0.17 4.11 2.13
N MET A 58 -0.62 3.82 1.09
CA MET A 58 -0.09 3.68 -0.27
C MET A 58 0.49 4.98 -0.83
N ARG A 59 -0.05 6.15 -0.43
CA ARG A 59 0.56 7.45 -0.74
C ARG A 59 1.96 7.59 -0.16
N LYS A 60 2.21 7.04 1.03
CA LYS A 60 3.53 7.05 1.67
C LYS A 60 4.54 6.23 0.87
N ILE A 61 4.18 4.99 0.55
CA ILE A 61 4.97 4.06 -0.25
C ILE A 61 5.32 4.68 -1.61
N LYS A 62 4.34 5.34 -2.25
CA LYS A 62 4.53 6.06 -3.52
C LYS A 62 5.60 7.16 -3.43
N VAL A 63 5.54 7.98 -2.37
CA VAL A 63 6.52 9.07 -2.16
C VAL A 63 7.92 8.51 -1.92
N LEU A 64 8.05 7.51 -1.05
CA LEU A 64 9.35 6.91 -0.73
C LEU A 64 9.98 6.23 -1.94
N ALA A 65 9.21 5.47 -2.72
CA ALA A 65 9.72 4.84 -3.95
C ALA A 65 10.19 5.87 -4.98
N TYR A 66 9.47 7.00 -5.11
CA TYR A 66 9.91 8.11 -5.95
C TYR A 66 11.22 8.71 -5.45
N ASP A 67 11.32 9.03 -4.16
CA ASP A 67 12.54 9.59 -3.57
C ASP A 67 13.72 8.62 -3.72
N ILE A 68 13.54 7.33 -3.46
CA ILE A 68 14.57 6.30 -3.72
C ILE A 68 15.03 6.34 -5.18
N SER A 69 14.10 6.45 -6.14
CA SER A 69 14.46 6.50 -7.57
C SER A 69 15.27 7.73 -7.96
N VAL A 70 15.13 8.84 -7.23
CA VAL A 70 15.83 10.10 -7.49
C VAL A 70 17.18 10.15 -6.79
N TYR A 71 17.21 9.79 -5.51
CA TYR A 71 18.37 9.99 -4.64
C TYR A 71 19.28 8.76 -4.54
N LEU A 72 18.76 7.58 -4.87
CA LEU A 72 19.50 6.32 -4.89
C LEU A 72 19.42 5.64 -6.26
N PRO A 73 19.76 6.32 -7.38
CA PRO A 73 19.52 5.82 -8.74
C PRO A 73 20.29 4.55 -9.09
N HIS A 74 21.36 4.23 -8.34
CA HIS A 74 22.19 3.05 -8.54
C HIS A 74 21.85 1.89 -7.59
N HIS A 75 20.87 2.06 -6.70
CA HIS A 75 20.44 1.01 -5.78
C HIS A 75 19.74 -0.13 -6.53
N GLU A 76 19.88 -1.37 -6.08
CA GLU A 76 19.33 -2.57 -6.73
C GLU A 76 17.82 -2.49 -6.97
N PHE A 77 17.09 -1.93 -5.99
CA PHE A 77 15.66 -1.62 -6.12
C PHE A 77 15.34 -0.79 -7.38
N VAL A 78 16.20 0.16 -7.74
CA VAL A 78 16.01 1.05 -8.90
C VAL A 78 16.53 0.39 -10.18
N THR A 79 17.74 -0.16 -10.13
CA THR A 79 18.43 -0.70 -11.31
C THR A 79 17.81 -2.01 -11.81
N GLY A 80 17.10 -2.75 -10.97
CA GLY A 80 16.31 -3.92 -11.36
C GLY A 80 15.04 -3.59 -12.16
N ALA A 81 14.62 -2.32 -12.19
CA ALA A 81 13.42 -1.89 -12.89
C ALA A 81 13.74 -1.28 -14.28
N ARG A 82 12.72 -1.22 -15.14
CA ARG A 82 12.83 -0.53 -16.43
C ARG A 82 13.07 0.97 -16.21
N PRO A 83 13.84 1.65 -17.08
CA PRO A 83 14.01 3.11 -17.00
C PRO A 83 12.66 3.84 -16.94
N GLY A 84 12.52 4.81 -16.05
CA GLY A 84 11.29 5.58 -15.88
C GLY A 84 10.17 4.88 -15.09
N PHE A 85 10.37 3.63 -14.65
CA PHE A 85 9.34 2.85 -13.97
C PHE A 85 8.79 3.54 -12.72
N TYR A 86 9.68 4.02 -11.84
CA TYR A 86 9.29 4.67 -10.59
C TYR A 86 8.73 6.09 -10.76
N GLN A 87 8.99 6.71 -11.92
CA GLN A 87 8.45 8.03 -12.25
C GLN A 87 7.09 7.94 -12.95
N THR A 88 6.76 6.82 -13.58
CA THR A 88 5.57 6.70 -14.45
C THR A 88 4.64 5.53 -14.11
N THR A 89 5.17 4.31 -14.03
CA THR A 89 4.38 3.09 -13.84
C THR A 89 4.03 2.86 -12.38
N PHE A 90 5.01 2.86 -11.48
CA PHE A 90 4.80 2.60 -10.05
C PHE A 90 3.79 3.58 -9.41
N PRO A 91 3.85 4.90 -9.68
CA PRO A 91 2.83 5.85 -9.25
C PRO A 91 1.39 5.46 -9.62
N ARG A 92 1.19 4.91 -10.83
CA ARG A 92 -0.13 4.50 -11.33
C ARG A 92 -0.61 3.21 -10.65
N VAL A 93 0.31 2.28 -10.38
CA VAL A 93 0.00 1.07 -9.60
C VAL A 93 -0.44 1.44 -8.20
N CYS A 94 0.27 2.36 -7.54
CA CYS A 94 -0.13 2.88 -6.23
C CYS A 94 -1.50 3.57 -6.27
N ASP A 95 -1.81 4.34 -7.32
CA ASP A 95 -3.11 5.00 -7.45
C ASP A 95 -4.24 4.00 -7.72
N PHE A 96 -3.98 2.97 -8.52
CA PHE A 96 -4.90 1.85 -8.73
C PHE A 96 -5.22 1.14 -7.42
N ILE A 97 -4.19 0.73 -6.67
CA ILE A 97 -4.35 0.07 -5.35
C ILE A 97 -5.16 0.95 -4.40
N GLN A 98 -4.86 2.26 -4.33
CA GLN A 98 -5.61 3.20 -3.49
C GLN A 98 -7.11 3.20 -3.81
N ASN A 99 -7.45 3.32 -5.10
CA ASN A 99 -8.84 3.37 -5.53
C ASN A 99 -9.54 2.03 -5.26
N THR A 100 -8.88 0.91 -5.56
CA THR A 100 -9.40 -0.44 -5.29
C THR A 100 -9.71 -0.63 -3.80
N LEU A 101 -8.82 -0.22 -2.90
CA LEU A 101 -9.07 -0.30 -1.45
C LEU A 101 -10.28 0.54 -1.04
N ILE A 102 -10.42 1.75 -1.58
CA ILE A 102 -11.57 2.62 -1.29
C ILE A 102 -12.88 2.00 -1.79
N GLU A 103 -12.88 1.46 -3.01
CA GLU A 103 -14.05 0.83 -3.62
C GLU A 103 -14.46 -0.43 -2.87
N LEU A 104 -13.51 -1.33 -2.58
CA LEU A 104 -13.76 -2.54 -1.80
C LEU A 104 -14.27 -2.23 -0.40
N GLY A 105 -13.67 -1.23 0.27
CA GLY A 105 -14.13 -0.80 1.58
C GLY A 105 -15.57 -0.29 1.56
N ARG A 106 -15.96 0.48 0.54
CA ARG A 106 -17.36 0.92 0.38
C ARG A 106 -18.29 -0.25 0.07
N ALA A 107 -17.89 -1.13 -0.84
CA ALA A 107 -18.69 -2.28 -1.23
C ALA A 107 -19.00 -3.22 -0.04
N LEU A 108 -18.07 -3.40 0.89
CA LEU A 108 -18.30 -4.15 2.13
C LEU A 108 -19.42 -3.57 3.02
N LEU A 109 -19.65 -2.26 2.96
CA LEU A 109 -20.73 -1.62 3.73
C LEU A 109 -22.08 -1.79 3.04
N ASP A 110 -22.09 -1.68 1.72
CA ASP A 110 -23.31 -1.76 0.91
C ASP A 110 -23.79 -3.21 0.73
N TYR A 111 -22.86 -4.18 0.73
CA TYR A 111 -23.11 -5.59 0.45
C TYR A 111 -22.36 -6.48 1.47
N PRO A 112 -22.93 -6.78 2.64
CA PRO A 112 -22.26 -7.59 3.66
C PRO A 112 -21.93 -9.02 3.22
N GLU A 113 -22.60 -9.54 2.19
CA GLU A 113 -22.44 -10.90 1.65
C GLU A 113 -21.18 -11.09 0.79
N ILE A 114 -20.46 -10.02 0.44
CA ILE A 114 -19.29 -10.10 -0.44
C ILE A 114 -17.95 -10.24 0.32
N GLU A 115 -17.96 -10.51 1.63
CA GLU A 115 -16.75 -10.62 2.48
C GLU A 115 -15.67 -11.52 1.85
N GLU A 116 -16.04 -12.73 1.42
CA GLU A 116 -15.12 -13.69 0.79
C GLU A 116 -14.57 -13.17 -0.54
N SER A 117 -15.42 -12.51 -1.35
CA SER A 117 -15.01 -11.94 -2.64
C SER A 117 -14.03 -10.79 -2.44
N VAL A 118 -14.26 -9.93 -1.45
CA VAL A 118 -13.34 -8.84 -1.11
C VAL A 118 -12.03 -9.41 -0.55
N ALA A 119 -12.07 -10.43 0.31
CA ALA A 119 -10.88 -11.08 0.81
C ALA A 119 -10.01 -11.64 -0.33
N SER A 120 -10.63 -12.31 -1.30
CA SER A 120 -9.93 -12.82 -2.50
C SER A 120 -9.27 -11.70 -3.32
N GLN A 121 -10.00 -10.61 -3.58
CA GLN A 121 -9.45 -9.47 -4.32
C GLN A 121 -8.28 -8.78 -3.58
N LEU A 122 -8.31 -8.73 -2.25
CA LEU A 122 -7.20 -8.23 -1.44
C LEU A 122 -5.99 -9.17 -1.49
N GLN A 123 -6.20 -10.49 -1.56
CA GLN A 123 -5.12 -11.46 -1.75
C GLN A 123 -4.46 -11.29 -3.13
N ASP A 124 -5.25 -11.15 -4.19
CA ASP A 124 -4.74 -10.88 -5.54
C ASP A 124 -3.94 -9.58 -5.60
N LEU A 125 -4.41 -8.53 -4.91
CA LEU A 125 -3.71 -7.26 -4.79
C LEU A 125 -2.33 -7.45 -4.14
N LEU A 126 -2.24 -8.19 -3.04
CA LEU A 126 -0.95 -8.48 -2.38
C LEU A 126 0.00 -9.32 -3.22
N ALA A 127 -0.53 -10.23 -4.05
CA ALA A 127 0.27 -11.04 -4.96
C ALA A 127 0.84 -10.22 -6.12
N SER A 128 0.19 -9.11 -6.48
CA SER A 128 0.62 -8.20 -7.55
C SER A 128 1.70 -7.18 -7.13
N MET A 129 1.96 -7.08 -5.82
CA MET A 129 2.95 -6.18 -5.21
C MET A 129 4.25 -6.89 -4.87
#